data_AF-A0A960JT60-F1
#
_entry.id   AF-A0A960JT60-F1
#
_cell.length_a   1.000
_cell.length_b   1.000
_cell.length_c   1.000
_cell.angle_alpha   90.00
_cell.angle_beta   90.00
_cell.angle_gamma   90.00
#
_symmetry.space_group_name_H-M   'P 1'
#
loop_
_entity.id
_entity.type
_entity.pdbx_description
1 polymer ?
#
loop_
_entity_poly.entity_id
_entity_poly.type
_entity_poly.pdbx_seq_one_letter_code
_entity_poly.pdbx_strand_id
1 'polypeptide(L)' 'DGGEVTVEVHRESDVAKITVTTEHQLDERVAGIVATRVHAVDSGGAWPTSKVAVGVHTR' A
#
# COMPACT_ATOMS: atom_id res chain seq x y z
N ASP A 1 18.54 -7.72 -7.54
CA ASP A 1 18.21 -8.34 -6.23
C ASP A 1 17.00 -7.63 -5.65
N GLY A 2 15.80 -8.10 -6.02
CA GLY A 2 14.55 -7.56 -5.50
C GLY A 2 13.95 -8.59 -4.56
N GLY A 3 14.05 -8.34 -3.26
CA GLY A 3 13.36 -9.15 -2.25
C GLY A 3 11.85 -9.13 -2.48
N GLU A 4 11.16 -10.14 -1.94
CA GLU A 4 9.71 -10.26 -2.12
C GLU A 4 8.99 -9.05 -1.49
N VAL A 5 8.04 -8.47 -2.24
CA VAL A 5 7.15 -7.40 -1.76
C VAL A 5 5.72 -7.84 -1.94
N THR A 6 4.98 -7.92 -0.84
CA THR A 6 3.54 -8.21 -0.82
C THR A 6 2.78 -6.95 -0.44
N VAL A 7 1.70 -6.66 -1.16
CA VAL A 7 0.82 -5.52 -0.88
C VAL A 7 -0.59 -6.05 -0.66
N GLU A 8 -1.16 -5.73 0.50
CA GLU A 8 -2.53 -6.08 0.87
C GLU A 8 -3.35 -4.79 1.02
N VAL A 9 -4.60 -4.81 0.54
CA VAL A 9 -5.50 -3.66 0.62
C VAL A 9 -6.81 -4.09 1.27
N HIS A 10 -7.16 -3.41 2.36
CA HIS A 10 -8.39 -3.65 3.12
C HIS A 10 -9.25 -2.39 3.16
N ARG A 11 -10.58 -2.55 3.06
CA ARG A 11 -11.53 -1.49 3.35
C ARG A 11 -11.82 -1.43 4.84
N GLU A 12 -11.54 -0.30 5.46
CA GLU A 12 -12.04 0.05 6.79
C GLU A 12 -12.96 1.28 6.65
N SER A 13 -14.27 1.04 6.47
CA SER A 13 -15.28 2.07 6.19
C SER A 13 -14.97 2.95 4.96
N ASP A 14 -14.57 4.20 5.17
CA ASP A 14 -14.20 5.18 4.14
C ASP A 14 -12.68 5.34 3.98
N VAL A 15 -11.90 4.42 4.56
CA VAL A 15 -10.43 4.38 4.46
C VAL A 15 -9.95 3.08 3.80
N ALA A 16 -9.03 3.21 2.84
CA ALA A 16 -8.29 2.09 2.26
C ALA A 16 -7.00 1.92 3.05
N LYS A 17 -6.91 0.81 3.77
CA LYS A 17 -5.72 0.45 4.53
C LYS A 17 -4.83 -0.43 3.67
N ILE A 18 -3.66 0.10 3.34
CA ILE A 18 -2.67 -0.57 2.52
C ILE A 18 -1.55 -1.04 3.44
N THR A 19 -1.32 -2.35 3.48
CA THR A 19 -0.21 -2.96 4.20
C THR A 19 0.83 -3.41 3.19
N VAL A 20 2.05 -2.90 3.33
CA VAL A 20 3.20 -3.34 2.53
C VAL A 20 4.10 -4.20 3.40
N THR A 21 4.29 -5.45 3.00
CA THR A 21 5.18 -6.41 3.64
C THR A 21 6.36 -6.67 2.73
N THR A 22 7.58 -6.58 3.26
CA THR A 22 8.80 -6.79 2.47
C THR A 22 9.90 -7.46 3.29
N GLU A 23 10.79 -8.19 2.62
CA GLU A 23 11.96 -8.84 3.23
C GLU A 23 13.07 -7.85 3.62
N HIS A 24 13.03 -6.63 3.10
CA HIS A 24 14.01 -5.60 3.40
C HIS A 24 13.34 -4.42 4.08
N GLN A 25 14.11 -3.62 4.83
CA GLN A 25 13.58 -2.34 5.30
C GLN A 25 13.24 -1.47 4.09
N LEU A 26 11.96 -1.09 3.98
CA LEU A 26 11.52 -0.08 3.05
C LEU A 26 11.54 1.28 3.75
N ASP A 27 12.09 2.28 3.08
CA ASP A 27 11.95 3.67 3.52
C ASP A 27 10.46 4.07 3.47
N GLU A 28 9.99 4.74 4.52
CA GLU A 28 8.59 5.17 4.67
C GLU A 28 8.13 6.04 3.49
N ARG A 29 9.03 6.87 2.94
CA ARG A 29 8.77 7.70 1.76
C ARG A 29 8.53 6.84 0.52
N VAL A 30 9.32 5.79 0.34
CA VAL A 30 9.17 4.87 -0.79
C VAL A 30 7.84 4.12 -0.69
N ALA A 31 7.47 3.67 0.51
CA ALA A 31 6.19 2.99 0.73
C ALA A 31 5.00 3.90 0.46
N GLY A 32 5.04 5.16 0.91
CA GLY A 32 4.00 6.15 0.60
C GLY A 32 3.85 6.40 -0.90
N ILE A 33 4.97 6.45 -1.64
CA ILE A 33 4.95 6.58 -3.10
C ILE A 33 4.32 5.35 -3.75
N VAL A 34 4.71 4.13 -3.34
CA VAL A 34 4.16 2.89 -3.89
C VAL A 34 2.66 2.82 -3.64
N ALA A 35 2.21 3.06 -2.41
CA ALA A 35 0.80 3.07 -2.05
C ALA A 35 -0.03 4.08 -2.85
N THR A 36 0.47 5.32 -2.99
CA THR A 36 -0.19 6.36 -3.81
C THR A 36 -0.26 5.95 -5.28
N ARG A 37 0.79 5.32 -5.79
CA ARG A 37 0.86 4.89 -7.19
C ARG A 37 -0.04 3.69 -7.46
N VAL A 38 -0.14 2.75 -6.52
CA VAL A 38 -1.11 1.64 -6.57
C VAL A 38 -2.53 2.19 -6.58
N HIS A 39 -2.84 3.18 -5.73
CA HIS A 39 -4.12 3.89 -5.74
C HIS A 39 -4.42 4.59 -7.07
N ALA A 40 -3.43 5.27 -7.64
CA ALA A 40 -3.61 6.02 -8.88
C ALA A 40 -3.66 5.13 -10.14
N VAL A 41 -2.92 4.02 -10.17
CA VAL A 41 -2.89 3.08 -11.31
C VAL A 41 -4.16 2.24 -11.36
N ASP A 42 -4.71 1.87 -10.19
CA ASP A 42 -5.96 1.15 -10.09
C ASP A 42 -7.17 2.11 -10.00
N SER A 43 -7.10 3.24 -10.72
CA SER A 43 -8.20 4.22 -10.82
C SER A 43 -9.46 3.66 -11.50
N GLY A 44 -9.39 2.46 -12.08
CA GLY A 44 -10.53 1.70 -12.61
C GLY A 44 -11.08 0.66 -11.63
N GLY A 45 -10.31 0.27 -10.61
CA GLY A 45 -10.74 -0.60 -9.53
C GLY A 45 -11.64 0.17 -8.56
N ALA A 46 -12.61 -0.54 -7.97
CA ALA A 46 -13.47 0.02 -6.94
C ALA A 46 -12.66 0.19 -5.64
N TRP A 47 -11.78 1.19 -5.60
CA TRP A 47 -11.15 1.62 -4.36
C TRP A 47 -12.29 2.02 -3.43
N PRO A 48 -12.45 1.33 -2.31
CA PRO A 48 -13.72 1.38 -1.61
C PRO A 48 -13.96 2.72 -0.87
N THR A 49 -13.17 3.77 -1.11
CA THR A 49 -12.87 4.75 -0.06
C THR A 49 -12.34 6.08 -0.61
N SER A 50 -12.51 7.16 0.16
CA SER A 50 -12.01 8.52 -0.15
C SER A 50 -10.71 8.89 0.57
N LYS A 51 -10.18 8.01 1.44
CA LYS A 51 -8.98 8.23 2.27
C LYS A 51 -8.04 7.04 2.20
N VAL A 52 -6.74 7.26 2.33
CA VAL A 52 -5.74 6.18 2.28
C VAL A 52 -4.88 6.21 3.54
N ALA A 53 -4.67 5.04 4.15
CA ALA A 53 -3.74 4.84 5.25
C ALA A 53 -2.74 3.74 4.87
N VAL A 54 -1.45 3.95 5.14
CA VAL A 54 -0.36 3.06 4.70
C VAL A 54 0.45 2.61 5.91
N GLY A 55 0.66 1.30 6.04
CA GLY A 55 1.54 0.70 7.03
C GLY A 55 2.60 -0.18 6.38
N VAL A 56 3.83 -0.12 6.87
CA VAL A 56 4.97 -0.88 6.32
C VAL A 56 5.52 -1.79 7.39
N HIS A 57 5.69 -3.05 7.04
CA HIS A 57 6.16 -4.09 7.94
C HIS A 57 7.29 -4.85 7.26
N THR A 58 8.38 -5.05 7.97
CA THR A 58 9.44 -5.98 7.55
C THR A 58 9.14 -7.35 8.15
N ARG A 59 9.31 -8.40 7.35
CA ARG A 59 9.07 -9.78 7.78
C ARG A 59 10.11 -10.28 8.78
#